data_AF-A0A961D734-F1
#
_entry.id   AF-A0A961D734-F1
#
_cell.length_a   1.000
_cell.length_b   1.000
_cell.length_c   1.000
_cell.angle_alpha   90.00
_cell.angle_beta   90.00
_cell.angle_gamma   90.00
#
_symmetry.space_group_name_H-M   'P 1'
#
loop_
_entity.id
_entity.type
_entity.pdbx_description
1 polymer ?
#
loop_
_entity_poly.entity_id
_entity_poly.type
_entity_poly.pdbx_seq_one_letter_code
_entity_poly.pdbx_strand_id
1 'polypeptide(L)'
;MTPGIGYMIAAVVIAGVITVLLRALPFAILKPLRSSRFVQALGRWMPAGLLLILAVVILKDQVVARPGQLWIVAVATAATVLVHLLGGRRALLSIFVGTAIYVTLLNVF
;
A
#
# COMPACT_ATOMS: atom_id res chain seq x y z
N MET A 1 15.98 13.14 25.55
CA MET A 1 17.06 12.20 25.17
C MET A 1 16.79 11.76 23.74
N THR A 2 17.54 12.28 22.76
CA THR A 2 17.41 11.87 21.35
C THR A 2 18.13 10.54 21.16
N PRO A 3 17.49 9.51 20.57
CA PRO A 3 18.16 8.25 20.29
C PRO A 3 19.40 8.47 19.41
N GLY A 4 20.50 7.78 19.70
CA GLY A 4 21.71 7.86 18.89
C GLY A 4 21.50 7.26 17.50
N ILE A 5 22.23 7.76 16.49
CA ILE A 5 22.15 7.29 15.09
C ILE A 5 22.31 5.76 14.99
N GLY A 6 23.25 5.19 15.76
CA GLY A 6 23.47 3.74 15.80
C GLY A 6 22.25 2.93 16.24
N TYR A 7 21.48 3.45 17.22
CA TYR A 7 20.22 2.83 17.64
C TYR A 7 19.17 2.90 16.52
N MET A 8 19.05 4.04 15.84
CA MET A 8 18.09 4.20 14.74
C MET A 8 18.39 3.26 13.57
N ILE A 9 19.67 3.14 13.20
CA ILE A 9 20.11 2.20 12.16
C ILE A 9 19.78 0.77 12.58
N ALA A 10 20.14 0.36 13.79
CA ALA A 10 19.85 -0.97 14.31
C ALA A 10 18.35 -1.27 14.30
N ALA A 11 17.52 -0.32 14.75
CA ALA A 11 16.06 -0.46 14.76
C ALA A 11 15.49 -0.67 13.35
N VAL A 12 15.92 0.13 12.36
CA VAL A 12 15.47 -0.01 10.96
C VAL A 12 15.90 -1.36 10.38
N VAL A 13 17.14 -1.77 10.61
CA VAL A 13 17.65 -3.06 10.12
C VAL A 13 16.88 -4.22 10.73
N ILE A 14 16.69 -4.22 12.06
CA ILE A 14 15.95 -5.27 12.76
C ILE A 14 14.50 -5.33 12.28
N ALA A 15 13.81 -4.19 12.19
CA ALA A 15 12.43 -4.12 11.70
C ALA A 15 12.32 -4.60 10.25
N GLY A 16 13.28 -4.24 9.40
CA GLY A 16 13.37 -4.70 8.02
C GLY A 16 13.54 -6.22 7.93
N VAL A 17 14.47 -6.78 8.70
CA VAL A 17 14.69 -8.23 8.79
C VAL A 17 13.44 -8.94 9.27
N ILE A 18 12.82 -8.48 10.36
CA ILE A 18 11.57 -9.05 10.87
C ILE A 18 10.48 -9.01 9.80
N THR A 19 10.31 -7.89 9.10
CA THR A 19 9.30 -7.75 8.04
C THR A 19 9.54 -8.73 6.90
N VAL A 20 10.78 -8.85 6.43
CA VAL A 20 11.14 -9.78 5.35
C VAL A 20 10.91 -11.22 5.80
N LEU A 21 11.33 -11.59 7.01
CA LEU A 21 11.13 -12.93 7.55
C LEU A 21 9.65 -13.26 7.71
N LEU A 22 8.86 -12.39 8.34
CA LEU A 22 7.42 -12.59 8.51
C LEU A 22 6.68 -12.69 7.18
N ARG A 23 7.12 -11.95 6.16
CA ARG A 23 6.54 -12.06 4.81
C ARG A 23 7.00 -13.30 4.09
N ALA A 24 8.25 -13.75 4.24
CA ALA A 24 8.78 -14.95 3.59
C ALA A 24 8.26 -16.25 4.25
N LEU A 25 8.01 -16.21 5.56
CA LEU A 25 7.51 -17.33 6.37
C LEU A 25 6.27 -18.01 5.78
N PRO A 26 5.16 -17.30 5.45
CA PRO A 26 3.99 -17.94 4.85
C PRO A 26 4.36 -18.66 3.55
N PHE A 27 5.15 -18.05 2.67
CA PHE A 27 5.52 -18.70 1.40
C PHE A 27 6.47 -19.88 1.60
N ALA A 28 7.34 -19.85 2.61
CA ALA A 28 8.24 -20.94 2.96
C ALA A 28 7.46 -22.15 3.51
N ILE A 29 6.49 -21.91 4.40
CA ILE A 29 5.62 -22.95 4.97
C ILE A 29 4.70 -23.55 3.90
N LEU A 30 4.21 -22.75 2.95
CA LEU A 30 3.39 -23.25 1.84
C LEU A 30 4.20 -23.93 0.71
N LYS A 31 5.54 -23.93 0.78
CA LYS A 31 6.42 -24.53 -0.25
C LYS A 31 6.22 -26.05 -0.44
N PRO A 32 6.05 -26.89 0.61
CA PRO A 32 5.78 -28.33 0.45
C PRO A 32 4.41 -28.61 -0.18
N LEU A 33 3.43 -27.70 -0.06
CA LEU A 33 2.10 -27.80 -0.65
C LEU A 33 2.02 -27.24 -2.10
N ARG A 34 3.15 -26.84 -2.70
CA ARG A 34 3.21 -26.30 -4.07
C ARG A 34 2.81 -27.27 -5.18
N SER A 35 2.56 -28.54 -4.87
CA SER A 35 2.03 -29.52 -5.83
C SER A 35 0.63 -29.14 -6.33
N SER A 36 -0.12 -28.34 -5.56
CA SER A 36 -1.44 -27.83 -5.97
C SER A 36 -1.34 -26.50 -6.73
N ARG A 37 -1.95 -26.45 -7.92
CA ARG A 37 -2.08 -25.23 -8.76
C ARG A 37 -2.74 -24.06 -8.00
N PHE A 38 -3.58 -24.35 -7.01
CA PHE A 38 -4.26 -23.35 -6.21
C PHE A 38 -3.30 -22.52 -5.35
N VAL A 39 -2.33 -23.17 -4.68
CA VAL A 39 -1.35 -22.50 -3.81
C VAL A 39 -0.41 -21.60 -4.63
N GLN A 40 -0.05 -22.03 -5.85
CA GLN A 40 0.77 -21.20 -6.75
C GLN A 40 0.00 -20.00 -7.30
N ALA A 41 -1.28 -20.17 -7.64
CA ALA A 41 -2.14 -19.06 -8.03
C ALA A 41 -2.27 -18.05 -6.88
N LEU A 42 -2.60 -18.53 -5.68
CA LEU A 42 -2.75 -17.67 -4.50
C LEU A 42 -1.45 -16.88 -4.22
N GLY A 43 -0.30 -17.54 -4.28
CA GLY A 43 1.01 -16.89 -4.12
C GLY A 43 1.31 -15.80 -5.15
N ARG A 44 0.82 -15.94 -6.40
CA ARG A 44 0.97 -14.94 -7.46
C ARG A 44 0.04 -13.74 -7.27
N TRP A 45 -1.17 -13.96 -6.75
CA TRP A 45 -2.15 -12.92 -6.49
C TRP A 45 -1.97 -12.22 -5.14
N MET A 46 -1.24 -12.82 -4.19
CA MET A 46 -1.00 -12.26 -2.86
C MET A 46 -0.49 -10.81 -2.86
N PRO A 47 0.52 -10.40 -3.67
CA PRO A 47 0.99 -9.01 -3.68
C PRO A 47 -0.11 -8.03 -4.09
N ALA A 48 -0.90 -8.38 -5.10
CA ALA A 48 -2.03 -7.56 -5.55
C ALA A 48 -3.13 -7.49 -4.48
N GLY A 49 -3.45 -8.61 -3.83
CA GLY A 49 -4.42 -8.67 -2.74
C GLY A 49 -3.98 -7.80 -1.55
N LEU A 50 -2.71 -7.84 -1.17
CA LEU A 50 -2.17 -7.05 -0.06
C LEU A 50 -2.20 -5.55 -0.37
N LEU A 51 -1.86 -5.15 -1.61
CA LEU A 51 -1.97 -3.76 -2.06
C LEU A 51 -3.43 -3.28 -2.09
N LEU A 52 -4.36 -4.13 -2.49
CA LEU A 52 -5.80 -3.81 -2.46
C LEU A 52 -6.28 -3.57 -1.03
N ILE A 53 -5.97 -4.49 -0.10
CA ILE A 53 -6.32 -4.35 1.32
C ILE A 53 -5.71 -3.08 1.89
N LEU A 54 -4.43 -2.82 1.60
CA LEU A 54 -3.75 -1.61 2.03
C LEU A 54 -4.45 -0.35 1.52
N ALA A 55 -4.82 -0.30 0.24
CA ALA A 55 -5.55 0.83 -0.34
C ALA A 55 -6.91 1.05 0.33
N VAL A 56 -7.67 -0.02 0.57
CA VAL A 56 -8.97 0.05 1.25
C VAL A 56 -8.83 0.54 2.69
N VAL A 57 -7.82 0.05 3.42
CA VAL A 57 -7.54 0.47 4.80
C VAL A 57 -7.09 1.93 4.86
N ILE A 58 -6.26 2.40 3.93
CA ILE A 58 -5.89 3.81 3.89
C ILE A 58 -7.12 4.67 3.58
N LEU A 59 -7.93 4.25 2.60
CA LEU A 59 -9.12 4.99 2.19
C LEU A 59 -10.15 5.10 3.32
N LYS A 60 -10.45 3.98 4.01
CA LYS A 60 -11.38 3.99 5.14
C LYS A 60 -10.87 4.92 6.26
N ASP A 61 -9.57 4.90 6.55
CA ASP A 61 -8.98 5.71 7.62
C ASP A 61 -9.07 7.21 7.27
N GLN A 62 -8.86 7.59 6.01
CA GLN A 62 -9.05 8.97 5.55
C GLN A 62 -10.52 9.42 5.60
N VAL A 63 -11.45 8.55 5.21
CA VAL A 63 -12.90 8.81 5.27
C VAL A 63 -13.34 9.05 6.71
N VAL A 64 -12.90 8.21 7.66
CA VAL A 64 -13.23 8.35 9.09
C VAL A 64 -12.59 9.59 9.70
N ALA A 65 -11.33 9.89 9.34
CA ALA A 65 -10.62 11.05 9.88
C ALA A 65 -11.20 12.40 9.41
N ARG A 66 -11.95 12.44 8.29
CA ARG A 66 -12.34 13.68 7.62
C ARG A 66 -13.81 13.69 7.13
N PRO A 67 -14.79 13.61 8.04
CA PRO A 67 -16.21 13.49 7.67
C PRO A 67 -16.76 14.66 6.83
N GLY A 68 -16.17 15.86 6.91
CA GLY A 68 -16.57 17.04 6.11
C GLY A 68 -15.91 17.16 4.73
N GLN A 69 -14.90 16.34 4.42
CA GLN A 69 -14.08 16.45 3.20
C GLN A 69 -14.09 15.15 2.37
N LEU A 70 -15.14 14.33 2.51
CA LEU A 70 -15.29 13.05 1.80
C LEU A 70 -15.22 13.19 0.28
N TRP A 71 -15.75 14.31 -0.24
CA TRP A 71 -15.74 14.59 -1.67
C TRP A 71 -14.31 14.77 -2.21
N ILE A 72 -13.38 15.31 -1.41
CA ILE A 72 -11.96 15.47 -1.78
C ILE A 72 -11.31 14.10 -1.94
N VAL A 73 -11.53 13.22 -0.96
CA VAL A 73 -11.05 11.84 -0.96
C VAL A 73 -11.61 11.08 -2.17
N ALA A 74 -12.90 11.25 -2.47
CA ALA A 74 -13.56 10.63 -3.61
C ALA A 74 -12.98 11.10 -4.95
N VAL A 75 -12.79 12.42 -5.14
CA VAL A 75 -12.24 13.00 -6.37
C VAL A 75 -10.80 12.56 -6.58
N ALA A 76 -9.96 12.59 -5.55
CA ALA A 76 -8.58 12.13 -5.65
C ALA A 76 -8.48 10.63 -5.98
N THR A 77 -9.34 9.81 -5.36
CA THR A 77 -9.41 8.36 -5.64
C THR A 77 -9.87 8.11 -7.08
N ALA A 78 -10.91 8.79 -7.54
CA ALA A 78 -11.40 8.68 -8.91
C ALA A 78 -10.32 9.08 -9.92
N ALA A 79 -9.60 10.18 -9.68
CA ALA A 79 -8.48 10.60 -10.51
C ALA A 79 -7.35 9.57 -10.53
N THR A 80 -7.01 8.98 -9.38
CA THR A 80 -6.02 7.90 -9.27
C THR A 80 -6.40 6.72 -10.17
N VAL A 81 -7.67 6.27 -10.11
CA VAL A 81 -8.20 5.17 -10.93
C VAL A 81 -8.19 5.52 -12.41
N LEU A 82 -8.69 6.70 -12.79
CA LEU A 82 -8.74 7.15 -14.18
C LEU A 82 -7.33 7.21 -14.79
N VAL A 83 -6.36 7.80 -14.08
CA VAL A 83 -4.97 7.86 -14.55
C VAL A 83 -4.34 6.48 -14.61
N HIS A 84 -4.65 5.58 -13.67
CA HIS A 84 -4.14 4.21 -13.72
C HIS A 84 -4.65 3.47 -14.96
N LEU A 85 -5.94 3.58 -15.27
CA LEU A 85 -6.58 2.89 -16.38
C LEU A 85 -6.18 3.49 -17.74
N LEU A 86 -6.22 4.83 -17.86
CA LEU A 86 -5.92 5.55 -19.11
C LEU A 86 -4.42 5.66 -19.39
N GLY A 87 -3.58 5.71 -18.35
CA GLY A 87 -2.12 5.82 -18.46
C GLY A 87 -1.40 4.49 -18.70
N GLY A 88 -2.13 3.42 -19.04
CA GLY A 88 -1.55 2.11 -19.34
C GLY A 88 -1.02 1.35 -18.12
N ARG A 89 -1.74 1.43 -16.98
CA ARG A 89 -1.41 0.74 -15.71
C ARG A 89 -0.07 1.14 -15.09
N ARG A 90 0.42 2.34 -15.42
CA ARG A 90 1.63 2.93 -14.83
C ARG A 90 1.34 3.38 -13.40
N ALA A 91 1.61 2.50 -12.42
CA ALA A 91 1.32 2.73 -11.01
C ALA A 91 1.93 4.03 -10.47
N LEU A 92 3.19 4.33 -10.81
CA LEU A 92 3.86 5.56 -10.36
C LEU A 92 3.12 6.83 -10.81
N LEU A 93 2.69 6.91 -12.07
CA LEU A 93 1.96 8.08 -12.58
C LEU A 93 0.63 8.27 -11.86
N SER A 94 -0.11 7.17 -11.66
CA SER A 94 -1.37 7.18 -10.92
C SER A 94 -1.20 7.68 -9.49
N ILE A 95 -0.16 7.20 -8.79
CA ILE A 95 0.16 7.62 -7.42
C ILE A 95 0.49 9.12 -7.38
N PHE A 96 1.38 9.60 -8.25
CA PHE A 96 1.78 11.01 -8.27
C PHE A 96 0.60 11.94 -8.56
N VAL A 97 -0.19 11.64 -9.60
CA VAL A 97 -1.33 12.50 -9.97
C VAL A 97 -2.41 12.47 -8.90
N GLY A 98 -2.76 11.28 -8.39
CA GLY A 98 -3.73 11.13 -7.31
C GLY A 98 -3.34 11.89 -6.05
N THR A 99 -2.05 11.80 -5.66
CA THR A 99 -1.51 12.50 -4.49
C THR A 99 -1.50 14.01 -4.69
N ALA A 100 -1.08 14.50 -5.86
CA ALA A 100 -1.09 15.92 -6.18
C ALA A 100 -2.50 16.50 -6.10
N ILE A 101 -3.49 15.82 -6.70
CA ILE A 101 -4.90 16.21 -6.62
C ILE A 101 -5.39 16.20 -5.16
N TYR A 102 -5.10 15.13 -4.41
CA TYR A 102 -5.48 15.06 -3.00
C TYR A 102 -4.92 16.23 -2.17
N VAL A 103 -3.62 16.49 -2.26
CA VAL A 103 -2.96 17.55 -1.48
C VAL A 103 -3.45 18.93 -1.89
N THR A 104 -3.63 19.18 -3.20
CA THR A 104 -4.11 20.48 -3.68
C THR A 104 -5.54 20.76 -3.23
N LEU A 105 -6.46 19.80 -3.34
CA LEU A 105 -7.83 19.98 -2.85
C LEU A 105 -7.85 20.20 -1.33
N LEU A 106 -7.08 19.43 -0.56
CA LEU A 106 -7.01 19.61 0.90
C LEU A 106 -6.39 20.95 1.33
N ASN A 107 -5.56 21.55 0.49
CA ASN A 107 -4.94 22.83 0.82
C ASN A 107 -5.84 24.02 0.43
N VAL A 108 -6.74 23.82 -0.54
CA VAL A 108 -7.66 24.87 -1.02
C VAL A 108 -8.96 24.89 -0.20
N PHE A 109 -9.37 23.74 0.37
CA PHE A 109 -10.63 23.55 1.09
C PHE A 109 -10.41 22.97 2.48
#